data_AF-A0A520Q0E1-F1
#
_entry.id   AF-A0A520Q0E1-F1
#
_cell.length_a   1.000
_cell.length_b   1.000
_cell.length_c   1.000
_cell.angle_alpha   90.00
_cell.angle_beta   90.00
_cell.angle_gamma   90.00
#
_symmetry.space_group_name_H-M   'P 1'
#
loop_
_entity.id
_entity.type
_entity.pdbx_description
1 polymer ?
#
loop_
_entity_poly.entity_id
_entity_poly.type
_entity_poly.pdbx_seq_one_letter_code
_entity_poly.pdbx_strand_id
1 'polypeptide(L)'
;MAGFEFQEMLAGSYHLLTDPGEERPMSLTLHAKVRGLRSFLVQAEAEIVGEIDLQGFADHRAFRGRLQVKPVQRKLVYEARFDDNEGRECRFHGEKELEAIRPVASLTTLPGTVWSGERELARALLRFDPKEDLVRFLRSVRPR
;
A
#
# COMPACT_ATOMS: atom_id res chain seq x y z
N MET A 1 15.28 -21.86 -0.11
CA MET A 1 15.57 -20.42 0.11
C MET A 1 14.40 -19.83 0.87
N ALA A 2 14.62 -19.30 2.07
CA ALA A 2 13.53 -18.78 2.91
C ALA A 2 13.06 -17.41 2.40
N GLY A 3 11.85 -17.37 1.82
CA GLY A 3 11.08 -16.16 1.58
C GLY A 3 9.99 -16.02 2.64
N PHE A 4 9.33 -14.87 2.66
CA PHE A 4 8.12 -14.68 3.47
C PHE A 4 7.06 -13.98 2.63
N GLU A 5 5.82 -14.33 2.89
CA GLU A 5 4.66 -13.62 2.37
C GLU A 5 4.00 -12.94 3.56
N PHE A 6 3.59 -11.68 3.40
CA PHE A 6 2.78 -11.00 4.39
C PHE A 6 1.62 -10.30 3.72
N GLN A 7 0.52 -10.18 4.46
CA GLN A 7 -0.65 -9.44 4.07
C GLN A 7 -0.73 -8.21 4.97
N GLU A 8 -1.12 -7.08 4.40
CA GLU A 8 -1.25 -5.81 5.07
C GLU A 8 -2.53 -5.14 4.56
N MET A 9 -3.41 -4.76 5.48
CA MET A 9 -4.57 -3.94 5.18
C MET A 9 -4.33 -2.52 5.71
N LEU A 10 -4.52 -1.55 4.83
CA LEU A 10 -4.41 -0.14 5.11
C LEU A 10 -5.79 0.48 4.90
N ALA A 11 -6.24 1.31 5.84
CA ALA A 11 -7.53 1.98 5.76
C ALA A 11 -7.36 3.45 6.14
N GLY A 12 -8.08 4.33 5.46
CA GLY A 12 -8.01 5.77 5.73
C GLY A 12 -8.99 6.53 4.88
N SER A 13 -8.59 7.74 4.51
CA SER A 13 -9.38 8.61 3.65
C SER A 13 -8.59 9.04 2.43
N TYR A 14 -9.31 9.44 1.40
CA TYR A 14 -8.78 10.11 0.24
C TYR A 14 -9.70 11.26 -0.15
N HIS A 15 -9.16 12.25 -0.85
CA HIS A 15 -9.95 13.31 -1.47
C HIS A 15 -9.48 13.50 -2.91
N LEU A 16 -10.42 13.81 -3.79
CA LEU A 16 -10.12 14.16 -5.17
C LEU A 16 -9.60 15.60 -5.21
N LEU A 17 -8.64 15.89 -6.08
CA LEU A 17 -8.14 17.27 -6.24
C LEU A 17 -9.19 18.20 -6.86
N THR A 18 -10.18 17.64 -7.54
CA THR A 18 -11.34 18.40 -8.04
C THR A 18 -12.26 18.84 -6.93
N ASP A 19 -12.26 18.15 -5.79
CA ASP A 19 -13.08 18.48 -4.63
C ASP A 19 -12.35 18.14 -3.32
N PRO A 20 -11.37 18.97 -2.91
CA PRO A 20 -10.52 18.68 -1.75
C PRO A 20 -11.27 18.77 -0.41
N GLY A 21 -12.51 19.29 -0.40
CA GLY A 21 -13.35 19.38 0.80
C GLY A 21 -14.08 18.08 1.14
N GLU A 22 -14.16 17.14 0.19
CA GLU A 22 -14.86 15.87 0.36
C GLU A 22 -13.87 14.74 0.63
N GLU A 23 -13.72 14.39 1.90
CA GLU A 23 -12.98 13.19 2.30
C GLU A 23 -13.86 11.95 2.15
N ARG A 24 -13.39 11.00 1.35
CA ARG A 24 -14.02 9.70 1.12
C ARG A 24 -13.18 8.59 1.71
N PRO A 25 -13.79 7.48 2.16
CA PRO A 25 -13.04 6.34 2.69
C PRO A 25 -12.22 5.66 1.59
N MET A 26 -11.02 5.23 1.97
CA MET A 26 -10.13 4.43 1.13
C MET A 26 -9.65 3.22 1.92
N SER A 27 -9.59 2.06 1.28
CA SER A 27 -8.86 0.91 1.79
C SER A 27 -7.95 0.28 0.75
N LEU A 28 -6.85 -0.30 1.20
CA LEU A 28 -5.86 -0.96 0.37
C LEU A 28 -5.45 -2.24 1.08
N THR A 29 -5.85 -3.37 0.52
CA THR A 29 -5.46 -4.70 1.00
C THR A 29 -4.38 -5.24 0.10
N LEU A 30 -3.17 -5.38 0.62
CA LEU A 30 -2.00 -5.81 -0.15
C LEU A 30 -1.44 -7.13 0.37
N HIS A 31 -0.96 -7.94 -0.57
CA HIS A 31 -0.19 -9.16 -0.31
C HIS A 31 1.19 -8.97 -0.91
N ALA A 32 2.20 -8.93 -0.05
CA ALA A 32 3.59 -8.79 -0.44
C ALA A 32 4.27 -10.17 -0.45
N LYS A 33 4.94 -10.48 -1.55
CA LYS A 33 5.75 -11.70 -1.68
C LYS A 33 7.22 -11.34 -1.74
N VAL A 34 7.97 -11.73 -0.70
CA VAL A 34 9.40 -11.46 -0.61
C VAL A 34 10.20 -12.71 -0.94
N ARG A 35 10.93 -12.67 -2.06
CA ARG A 35 11.89 -13.71 -2.43
C ARG A 35 13.24 -13.44 -1.75
N GLY A 36 13.43 -14.02 -0.57
CA GLY A 36 14.71 -14.05 0.15
C GLY A 36 14.89 -12.96 1.21
N LEU A 37 15.09 -13.39 2.47
CA LEU A 37 15.33 -12.52 3.62
C LEU A 37 16.62 -11.68 3.53
N ARG A 38 17.70 -12.24 2.96
CA ARG A 38 19.01 -11.56 2.87
C ARG A 38 19.04 -10.43 1.83
N SER A 39 18.36 -10.60 0.70
CA SER A 39 18.18 -9.58 -0.33
C SER A 39 17.30 -8.43 0.18
N PHE A 40 16.34 -8.74 1.06
CA PHE A 40 15.41 -7.74 1.60
C PHE A 40 16.10 -6.68 2.49
N LEU A 41 17.19 -7.03 3.17
CA LEU A 41 17.90 -6.11 4.07
C LEU A 41 18.80 -5.10 3.34
N VAL A 42 19.15 -5.34 2.07
CA VAL A 42 20.13 -4.52 1.32
C VAL A 42 19.45 -3.67 0.25
N GLN A 43 18.55 -4.26 -0.56
CA GLN A 43 17.73 -3.59 -1.57
C GLN A 43 16.45 -4.41 -1.77
N ALA A 44 15.52 -4.30 -0.82
CA ALA A 44 14.26 -5.02 -0.88
C ALA A 44 13.33 -4.44 -1.96
N GLU A 45 13.17 -5.16 -3.06
CA GLU A 45 11.99 -5.05 -3.89
C GLU A 45 11.10 -6.27 -3.62
N ALA A 46 9.82 -6.03 -3.35
CA ALA A 46 8.80 -7.07 -3.19
C ALA A 46 7.66 -6.80 -4.15
N GLU A 47 7.17 -7.86 -4.80
CA GLU A 47 5.95 -7.75 -5.59
C GLU A 47 4.75 -7.68 -4.64
N ILE A 48 3.89 -6.68 -4.85
CA ILE A 48 2.63 -6.52 -4.12
C ILE A 48 1.47 -6.68 -5.07
N VAL A 49 0.47 -7.44 -4.64
CA VAL A 49 -0.79 -7.62 -5.36
C VAL A 49 -1.91 -7.57 -4.35
N GLY A 50 -3.09 -7.13 -4.76
CA GLY A 50 -4.20 -7.08 -3.83
C GLY A 50 -5.38 -6.31 -4.38
N GLU A 51 -6.12 -5.70 -3.49
CA GLU A 51 -7.35 -4.96 -3.78
C GLU A 51 -7.25 -3.54 -3.23
N ILE A 52 -7.72 -2.59 -4.02
CA ILE A 52 -7.80 -1.18 -3.68
C ILE A 52 -9.26 -0.74 -3.79
N ASP A 53 -9.72 -0.03 -2.78
CA ASP A 53 -11.08 0.49 -2.69
C ASP A 53 -11.03 2.00 -2.42
N LEU A 54 -11.39 2.79 -3.42
CA LEU A 54 -11.59 4.24 -3.33
C LEU A 54 -13.06 4.50 -3.60
N GLN A 55 -13.83 4.77 -2.56
CA GLN A 55 -15.29 4.86 -2.63
C GLN A 55 -15.79 5.79 -3.75
N GLY A 56 -16.41 5.19 -4.77
CA GLY A 56 -16.98 5.91 -5.90
C GLY A 56 -15.96 6.38 -6.95
N PHE A 57 -14.69 6.00 -6.83
CA PHE A 57 -13.67 6.19 -7.87
C PHE A 57 -13.13 4.85 -8.39
N ALA A 58 -12.75 3.95 -7.49
CA ALA A 58 -12.23 2.63 -7.82
C ALA A 58 -12.67 1.64 -6.74
N ASP A 59 -13.88 1.08 -6.88
CA ASP A 59 -14.47 0.21 -5.86
C ASP A 59 -13.96 -1.24 -6.04
N HIS A 60 -13.35 -1.80 -4.99
CA HIS A 60 -12.84 -3.19 -4.95
C HIS A 60 -12.03 -3.63 -6.18
N ARG A 61 -11.10 -2.79 -6.62
CA ARG A 61 -10.30 -3.03 -7.83
C ARG A 61 -9.06 -3.82 -7.52
N ALA A 62 -8.76 -4.82 -8.34
CA ALA A 62 -7.50 -5.53 -8.22
C ALA A 62 -6.35 -4.58 -8.62
N PHE A 63 -5.28 -4.57 -7.83
CA PHE A 63 -4.07 -3.83 -8.17
C PHE A 63 -2.86 -4.74 -8.20
N ARG A 64 -1.83 -4.30 -8.94
CA ARG A 64 -0.51 -4.93 -8.96
C ARG A 64 0.56 -3.86 -8.88
N GLY A 65 1.61 -4.16 -8.13
CA GLY A 65 2.60 -3.16 -7.78
C GLY A 65 3.86 -3.75 -7.22
N ARG A 66 4.71 -2.86 -6.70
CA ARG A 66 5.93 -3.20 -6.01
C ARG A 66 6.09 -2.35 -4.77
N LEU A 67 6.66 -2.97 -3.74
CA LEU A 67 7.13 -2.32 -2.54
C LEU A 67 8.65 -2.27 -2.61
N GLN A 68 9.20 -1.06 -2.57
CA GLN A 68 10.64 -0.84 -2.55
C GLN A 68 11.06 -0.28 -1.21
N VAL A 69 12.04 -0.93 -0.59
CA VAL A 69 12.68 -0.44 0.63
C VAL A 69 14.01 0.18 0.23
N LYS A 70 14.16 1.47 0.54
CA LYS A 70 15.37 2.26 0.36
C LYS A 70 16.05 2.43 1.72
N PRO A 71 16.84 1.47 2.21
CA PRO A 71 17.43 1.53 3.56
C PRO A 71 18.36 2.73 3.74
N VAL A 72 19.12 3.10 2.70
CA VAL A 72 20.01 4.28 2.71
C VAL A 72 19.24 5.58 2.92
N GLN A 73 18.07 5.70 2.28
CA GLN A 73 17.20 6.88 2.40
C GLN A 73 16.20 6.73 3.55
N ARG A 74 16.18 5.58 4.23
CA ARG A 74 15.18 5.19 5.23
C ARG A 74 13.75 5.42 4.71
N LYS A 75 13.47 4.98 3.49
CA LYS A 75 12.16 5.16 2.85
C LYS A 75 11.55 3.84 2.38
N LEU A 76 10.25 3.74 2.48
CA LEU A 76 9.40 2.73 1.86
C LEU A 76 8.60 3.40 0.76
N VAL A 77 8.73 2.88 -0.46
CA VAL A 77 8.00 3.39 -1.62
C VAL A 77 7.05 2.29 -2.09
N TYR A 78 5.78 2.62 -2.15
CA TYR A 78 4.69 1.78 -2.63
C TYR A 78 4.28 2.29 -4.00
N GLU A 79 4.39 1.45 -5.02
CA GLU A 79 3.90 1.76 -6.36
C GLU A 79 2.92 0.68 -6.77
N ALA A 80 1.66 1.07 -6.99
CA ALA A 80 0.60 0.17 -7.42
C ALA A 80 -0.10 0.71 -8.66
N ARG A 81 -0.53 -0.20 -9.52
CA ARG A 81 -1.33 0.09 -10.72
C ARG A 81 -2.65 -0.64 -10.60
N PHE A 82 -3.73 0.06 -10.90
CA PHE A 82 -5.11 -0.42 -10.81
C PHE A 82 -5.95 0.33 -11.83
N ASP A 83 -7.11 -0.21 -12.18
CA ASP A 83 -8.07 0.47 -13.03
C ASP A 83 -9.13 1.15 -12.18
N ASP A 84 -9.57 2.34 -12.58
CA ASP A 84 -10.73 3.00 -11.96
C ASP A 84 -12.05 2.33 -12.39
N ASN A 85 -13.18 2.85 -11.88
CA ASN A 85 -14.49 2.32 -12.21
C ASN A 85 -14.90 2.49 -13.68
N GLU A 86 -14.27 3.43 -14.38
CA GLU A 86 -14.47 3.69 -15.80
C GLU A 86 -13.50 2.88 -16.68
N GLY A 87 -12.62 2.07 -16.08
CA GLY A 87 -11.63 1.24 -16.76
C GLY A 87 -10.37 1.99 -17.20
N ARG A 88 -10.06 3.14 -16.59
CA ARG A 88 -8.84 3.90 -16.88
C ARG A 88 -7.69 3.46 -15.97
N GLU A 89 -6.51 3.27 -16.57
CA GLU A 89 -5.30 2.93 -15.81
C GLU A 89 -4.92 4.07 -14.86
N CYS A 90 -4.91 3.74 -13.57
CA CYS A 90 -4.49 4.60 -12.48
C CYS A 90 -3.25 4.04 -11.79
N ARG A 91 -2.50 4.94 -11.16
CA ARG A 91 -1.29 4.62 -10.41
C ARG A 91 -1.37 5.23 -9.02
N PHE A 92 -1.20 4.40 -8.01
CA PHE A 92 -1.03 4.84 -6.64
C PHE A 92 0.45 4.87 -6.31
N HIS A 93 0.92 6.00 -5.79
CA HIS A 93 2.27 6.20 -5.31
C HIS A 93 2.21 6.62 -3.84
N GLY A 94 2.68 5.75 -2.95
CA GLY A 94 2.78 6.04 -1.52
C GLY A 94 4.24 6.07 -1.07
N GLU A 95 4.61 7.05 -0.27
CA GLU A 95 5.95 7.12 0.30
C GLU A 95 5.87 7.22 1.82
N LYS A 96 6.77 6.51 2.49
CA LYS A 96 6.84 6.45 3.95
C LYS A 96 8.27 6.49 4.44
N GLU A 97 8.53 7.31 5.46
CA GLU A 97 9.83 7.33 6.12
C GLU A 97 9.89 6.28 7.24
N LEU A 98 10.98 5.51 7.26
CA LEU A 98 11.29 4.51 8.28
C LEU A 98 12.05 5.19 9.42
N GLU A 99 11.35 5.49 10.51
CA GLU A 99 12.01 5.96 11.73
C GLU A 99 12.73 4.80 12.46
N ALA A 100 14.03 4.97 12.73
CA ALA A 100 14.91 3.92 13.25
C ALA A 100 14.64 3.50 14.71
N ILE A 101 13.90 4.30 15.49
CA ILE A 101 13.84 4.18 16.95
C ILE A 101 12.52 3.54 17.43
N ARG A 102 11.44 3.62 16.64
CA ARG A 102 10.15 2.97 16.93
C ARG A 102 9.46 2.54 15.64
N PRO A 103 9.92 1.46 14.99
CA PRO A 103 9.36 1.00 13.72
C PRO A 103 7.84 0.84 13.78
N VAL A 104 7.26 0.44 14.92
CA VAL A 104 5.82 0.13 15.02
C VAL A 104 4.90 1.36 15.14
N ALA A 105 5.39 2.50 15.65
CA ALA A 105 4.55 3.69 15.90
C ALA A 105 4.52 4.66 14.72
N SER A 106 5.63 4.74 13.97
CA SER A 106 5.73 5.54 12.74
C SER A 106 5.17 4.80 11.52
N LEU A 107 4.82 3.53 11.69
CA LEU A 107 4.14 2.72 10.67
C LEU A 107 2.65 3.07 10.50
N THR A 108 2.11 4.02 11.26
CA THR A 108 0.66 4.19 11.34
C THR A 108 0.05 4.98 10.20
N THR A 109 0.81 5.77 9.43
CA THR A 109 0.27 6.56 8.30
C THR A 109 1.08 6.37 7.02
N LEU A 110 0.39 6.21 5.90
CA LEU A 110 0.94 6.15 4.55
C LEU A 110 0.27 7.25 3.71
N PRO A 111 0.92 8.40 3.51
CA PRO A 111 0.46 9.36 2.52
C PRO A 111 0.63 8.75 1.13
N GLY A 112 -0.37 8.93 0.29
CA GLY A 112 -0.40 8.41 -1.06
C GLY A 112 -1.01 9.39 -2.04
N THR A 113 -0.62 9.24 -3.30
CA THR A 113 -1.11 10.05 -4.40
C THR A 113 -1.59 9.14 -5.50
N VAL A 114 -2.78 9.41 -6.04
CA VAL A 114 -3.35 8.71 -7.19
C VAL A 114 -3.16 9.55 -8.44
N TRP A 115 -2.62 8.92 -9.47
CA TRP A 115 -2.34 9.48 -10.77
C TRP A 115 -3.14 8.74 -11.84
N SER A 116 -3.55 9.47 -12.88
CA SER A 116 -4.05 8.90 -14.13
C SER A 116 -3.22 9.48 -15.27
N GLY A 117 -2.37 8.66 -15.87
CA GLY A 117 -1.32 9.14 -16.77
C GLY A 117 -0.33 10.06 -16.03
N GLU A 118 -0.22 11.30 -16.48
CA GLU A 118 0.63 12.34 -15.87
C GLU A 118 -0.15 13.30 -14.94
N ARG A 119 -1.46 13.10 -14.80
CA ARG A 119 -2.32 13.98 -13.99
C ARG A 119 -2.52 13.41 -12.59
N GLU A 120 -2.24 14.23 -11.59
CA GLU A 120 -2.62 13.96 -10.20
C GLU A 120 -4.15 14.07 -10.07
N LEU A 121 -4.80 13.02 -9.56
CA LEU A 121 -6.25 12.98 -9.40
C LEU A 121 -6.69 13.06 -7.95
N ALA A 122 -5.95 12.42 -7.04
CA ALA A 122 -6.35 12.31 -5.65
C ALA A 122 -5.16 12.23 -4.72
N ARG A 123 -5.38 12.64 -3.47
CA ARG A 123 -4.46 12.40 -2.36
C ARG A 123 -5.14 11.55 -1.32
N ALA A 124 -4.39 10.62 -0.77
CA ALA A 124 -4.84 9.66 0.21
C ALA A 124 -3.96 9.75 1.46
N LEU A 125 -4.57 9.50 2.60
CA LEU A 125 -3.89 9.34 3.87
C LEU A 125 -4.39 8.05 4.51
N LEU A 126 -3.66 6.97 4.24
CA LEU A 126 -3.98 5.66 4.76
C LEU A 126 -3.37 5.48 6.14
N ARG A 127 -4.01 4.67 6.97
CA ARG A 127 -3.49 4.25 8.27
C ARG A 127 -3.36 2.73 8.36
N PHE A 128 -2.31 2.29 9.03
CA PHE A 128 -2.08 0.88 9.33
C PHE A 128 -2.78 0.57 10.66
N ASP A 129 -3.77 -0.33 10.64
CA ASP A 129 -4.39 -0.82 11.88
C ASP A 129 -3.92 -2.25 12.17
N PRO A 130 -2.95 -2.44 13.10
CA PRO A 130 -2.39 -3.75 13.38
C PRO A 130 -3.34 -4.68 14.16
N LYS A 131 -4.46 -4.17 14.71
CA LYS A 131 -5.32 -4.95 15.62
C LYS A 131 -6.40 -5.76 14.90
N GLU A 132 -6.96 -5.27 13.80
CA GLU A 132 -7.99 -6.01 13.06
C GLU A 132 -7.43 -7.03 12.07
N ASP A 133 -6.27 -6.77 11.45
CA ASP A 133 -5.72 -7.65 10.42
C ASP A 133 -5.04 -8.91 10.99
N LEU A 134 -4.57 -8.85 12.24
CA LEU A 134 -3.92 -9.97 12.93
C LEU A 134 -4.83 -11.20 13.09
N VAL A 135 -6.15 -10.99 13.21
CA VAL A 135 -7.16 -12.07 13.34
C VAL A 135 -7.39 -12.78 12.00
N ARG A 136 -7.31 -12.04 10.88
CA ARG A 136 -7.38 -12.62 9.52
C ARG A 136 -6.07 -13.31 9.15
N PHE A 137 -4.94 -12.77 9.58
CA PHE A 137 -3.59 -13.32 9.39
C PHE A 137 -3.44 -14.73 10.01
N LEU A 138 -3.85 -14.92 11.26
CA LEU A 138 -3.76 -16.23 11.95
C LEU A 138 -4.56 -17.36 11.26
N ARG A 139 -5.58 -17.02 10.46
CA ARG A 139 -6.36 -18.01 9.69
C ARG A 139 -5.75 -18.36 8.33
N SER A 140 -4.84 -17.55 7.81
CA SER A 140 -4.32 -17.64 6.43
C SER A 140 -2.92 -18.26 6.34
N VAL A 141 -2.14 -18.26 7.43
CA VAL A 141 -0.80 -18.86 7.43
C VAL A 141 -0.88 -20.38 7.22
N ARG A 142 -0.66 -20.81 5.98
CA ARG A 142 -0.30 -22.18 5.63
C ARG A 142 1.22 -22.23 5.45
N PRO A 143 1.95 -23.07 6.21
CA PRO A 143 3.37 -23.27 5.97
C PRO A 143 3.58 -23.88 4.57
N ARG A 144 4.58 -23.39 3.85
CA ARG A 144 5.08 -24.00 2.62
C ARG A 144 6.59 -24.19 2.73
#